data_AF-A0AAV9PVB7-F1
#
_entry.id   AF-A0AAV9PVB7-F1
#
_cell.length_a   1.000
_cell.length_b   1.000
_cell.length_c   1.000
_cell.angle_alpha   90.00
_cell.angle_beta   90.00
_cell.angle_gamma   90.00
#
_symmetry.space_group_name_H-M   'P 1'
#
loop_
_entity.id
_entity.type
_entity.pdbx_description
1 polymer ?
#
loop_
_entity_poly.entity_id
_entity_poly.type
_entity_poly.pdbx_seq_one_letter_code
_entity_poly.pdbx_strand_id
1 'polypeptide(L)'
;MLFDTAPEDHIWELNANRLRANIGSIEMVQLSHWHRDHSGGMLKAVSMINQARLSEDGVIVDLHPDRPAYRGFLGPAGPVSLEADPTFAEIEAAGATVVKNDQPHTVLDDMFLVSGEIPRVTPYEVGFKRGMRFNQDSASWESDELIRDERFLMCNVKGKGIVVFTGCSHAGVVNVAKHALELGGKTPLHAVIGGYHLVGPNEAFVKQTVADLKELDPDILMPGHCSGWRAKVEIENVMPGKLAPSTVGTKFSF
;
A
#
# COMPACT_ATOMS: atom_id res chain seq x y z
N MET A 1 8.07 5.47 -10.31
CA MET A 1 7.78 5.29 -8.86
C MET A 1 7.86 3.82 -8.49
N LEU A 2 8.34 3.52 -7.29
CA LEU A 2 8.19 2.24 -6.60
C LEU A 2 7.21 2.43 -5.43
N PHE A 3 6.20 1.57 -5.30
CA PHE A 3 5.19 1.63 -4.24
C PHE A 3 5.32 0.36 -3.38
N ASP A 4 5.69 0.53 -2.11
CA ASP A 4 6.15 -0.50 -1.17
C ASP A 4 7.40 -1.28 -1.64
N THR A 5 8.00 -2.05 -0.72
CA THR A 5 9.32 -2.70 -0.91
C THR A 5 9.37 -4.15 -0.42
N ALA A 6 8.22 -4.77 -0.13
CA ALA A 6 8.10 -6.17 0.29
C ALA A 6 8.73 -6.45 1.69
N PRO A 7 8.65 -7.69 2.24
CA PRO A 7 9.04 -7.97 3.63
C PRO A 7 10.54 -8.02 3.89
N GLU A 8 11.32 -8.31 2.85
CA GLU A 8 12.73 -8.63 2.99
C GLU A 8 13.53 -8.16 1.79
N ASP A 9 14.72 -7.61 2.06
CA ASP A 9 15.71 -7.18 1.08
C ASP A 9 15.95 -8.23 -0.02
N HIS A 10 16.13 -9.49 0.39
CA HIS A 10 16.50 -10.57 -0.52
C HIS A 10 15.40 -10.88 -1.55
N ILE A 11 14.12 -10.74 -1.16
CA ILE A 11 12.98 -10.96 -2.06
C ILE A 11 12.88 -9.85 -3.10
N TRP A 12 13.07 -8.60 -2.67
CA TRP A 12 13.07 -7.46 -3.57
C TRP A 12 14.21 -7.56 -4.60
N GLU A 13 15.44 -7.80 -4.12
CA GLU A 13 16.64 -7.94 -4.97
C GLU A 13 16.47 -9.09 -5.98
N LEU A 14 16.02 -10.27 -5.52
CA LEU A 14 15.81 -11.42 -6.37
C LEU A 14 14.82 -11.14 -7.51
N ASN A 15 13.69 -10.50 -7.20
CA ASN A 15 12.66 -10.20 -8.18
C ASN A 15 13.09 -9.12 -9.17
N ALA A 16 13.69 -8.03 -8.70
CA ALA A 16 14.19 -6.95 -9.56
C ALA A 16 15.19 -7.49 -10.59
N ASN A 17 16.13 -8.35 -10.15
CA ASN A 17 17.14 -8.97 -11.01
C ASN A 17 16.53 -9.98 -11.99
N ARG A 18 15.64 -10.87 -11.52
CA ARG A 18 15.01 -11.89 -12.39
C ARG A 18 14.13 -11.27 -13.47
N LEU A 19 13.38 -10.23 -13.13
CA LEU A 19 12.52 -9.51 -14.06
C LEU A 19 13.30 -8.56 -14.97
N ARG A 20 14.60 -8.33 -14.69
CA ARG A 20 15.42 -7.33 -15.36
C ARG A 20 14.72 -5.97 -15.36
N ALA A 21 14.11 -5.63 -14.23
CA ALA A 21 13.37 -4.39 -14.09
C ALA A 21 14.31 -3.19 -14.27
N ASN A 22 13.85 -2.15 -14.97
CA ASN A 22 14.63 -0.92 -15.13
C ASN A 22 14.56 -0.07 -13.85
N ILE A 23 15.19 -0.55 -12.77
CA ILE A 23 15.14 0.11 -11.46
C ILE A 23 15.83 1.49 -11.45
N GLY A 24 16.75 1.73 -12.39
CA GLY A 24 17.38 3.05 -12.58
C GLY A 24 16.41 4.13 -13.07
N SER A 25 15.21 3.75 -13.54
CA SER A 25 14.13 4.71 -13.88
C SER A 25 13.25 5.08 -12.68
N ILE A 26 13.49 4.51 -11.50
CA ILE A 26 12.73 4.84 -10.29
C ILE A 26 13.25 6.16 -9.73
N GLU A 27 12.42 7.19 -9.79
CA GLU A 27 12.74 8.52 -9.26
C GLU A 27 12.28 8.72 -7.80
N MET A 28 11.31 7.92 -7.36
CA MET A 28 10.70 8.02 -6.04
C MET A 28 10.21 6.65 -5.55
N VAL A 29 10.37 6.41 -4.26
CA VAL A 29 9.75 5.32 -3.49
C VAL A 29 8.68 5.92 -2.60
N GLN A 30 7.49 5.32 -2.61
CA GLN A 30 6.39 5.65 -1.70
C GLN A 30 6.11 4.44 -0.82
N LEU A 31 5.95 4.65 0.48
CA LEU A 31 5.44 3.62 1.39
C LEU A 31 3.94 3.84 1.63
N SER A 32 3.15 2.78 1.48
CA SER A 32 1.71 2.82 1.77
C SER A 32 1.44 2.97 3.25
N HIS A 33 2.11 2.19 4.10
CA HIS A 33 2.01 2.24 5.56
C HIS A 33 3.20 1.52 6.20
N TRP A 34 3.44 1.80 7.47
CA TRP A 34 4.49 1.15 8.27
C TRP A 34 4.10 -0.26 8.66
N HIS A 35 4.22 -1.22 7.77
CA HIS A 35 4.30 -2.62 8.17
C HIS A 35 5.51 -3.26 7.53
N ARG A 36 6.13 -4.18 8.28
CA ARG A 36 7.38 -4.80 7.85
C ARG A 36 7.26 -5.47 6.49
N ASP A 37 6.11 -6.05 6.14
CA ASP A 37 5.85 -6.68 4.85
C ASP A 37 5.71 -5.71 3.67
N HIS A 38 5.64 -4.41 3.94
CA HIS A 38 5.64 -3.32 2.96
C HIS A 38 6.92 -2.49 2.97
N SER A 39 7.64 -2.42 4.10
CA SER A 39 8.84 -1.57 4.27
C SER A 39 10.15 -2.36 4.28
N GLY A 40 10.11 -3.67 4.50
CA GLY A 40 11.27 -4.47 4.90
C GLY A 40 12.38 -4.59 3.86
N GLY A 41 12.07 -4.45 2.57
CA GLY A 41 13.07 -4.41 1.49
C GLY A 41 13.59 -3.01 1.16
N MET A 42 13.22 -1.98 1.93
CA MET A 42 13.45 -0.58 1.54
C MET A 42 14.92 -0.20 1.47
N LEU A 43 15.74 -0.65 2.42
CA LEU A 43 17.16 -0.31 2.45
C LEU A 43 17.88 -0.86 1.23
N LYS A 44 17.60 -2.11 0.86
CA LYS A 44 18.11 -2.71 -0.37
C LYS A 44 17.60 -2.02 -1.62
N ALA A 45 16.29 -1.71 -1.68
CA ALA A 45 15.70 -1.04 -2.81
C ALA A 45 16.38 0.31 -3.07
N VAL A 46 16.51 1.16 -2.04
CA VAL A 46 17.21 2.46 -2.12
C VAL A 46 18.63 2.29 -2.63
N SER A 47 19.40 1.39 -2.03
CA SER A 47 20.80 1.16 -2.41
C SER A 47 20.93 0.73 -3.88
N MET A 48 20.11 -0.22 -4.33
CA MET A 48 20.15 -0.73 -5.71
C MET A 48 19.64 0.30 -6.72
N ILE A 49 18.62 1.09 -6.38
CA ILE A 49 18.10 2.17 -7.23
C ILE A 49 19.18 3.22 -7.44
N ASN A 50 19.83 3.69 -6.36
CA ASN A 50 20.89 4.71 -6.46
C ASN A 50 22.10 4.22 -7.28
N GLN A 51 22.49 2.95 -7.14
CA GLN A 51 23.55 2.35 -7.96
C GLN A 51 23.20 2.28 -9.45
N ALA A 52 21.91 2.12 -9.79
CA ALA A 52 21.45 2.02 -11.16
C ALA A 52 21.10 3.37 -11.81
N ARG A 53 20.89 4.42 -11.00
CA ARG A 53 20.59 5.78 -11.47
C ARG A 53 21.85 6.49 -11.95
N LEU A 54 21.67 7.42 -12.88
CA LEU A 54 22.73 8.32 -13.36
C LEU A 54 22.81 9.63 -12.55
N SER A 55 21.89 9.82 -11.61
CA SER A 55 21.82 11.00 -10.75
C SER A 55 22.72 10.82 -9.53
N GLU A 56 23.42 11.89 -9.13
CA GLU A 56 24.18 11.92 -7.87
C GLU A 56 23.27 12.13 -6.65
N ASP A 57 22.03 12.59 -6.86
CA ASP A 57 21.06 12.79 -5.79
C ASP A 57 20.42 11.46 -5.38
N GLY A 58 20.31 11.24 -4.08
CA GLY A 58 19.61 10.10 -3.50
C GLY A 58 18.15 10.02 -3.97
N VAL A 59 17.66 8.81 -4.25
CA VAL A 59 16.23 8.58 -4.59
C VAL A 59 15.35 9.16 -3.49
N ILE A 60 14.27 9.84 -3.88
CA ILE A 60 13.32 10.37 -2.91
C ILE A 60 12.53 9.22 -2.31
N VAL A 61 12.42 9.18 -0.99
CA VAL A 61 11.57 8.23 -0.27
C VAL A 61 10.54 9.03 0.52
N ASP A 62 9.30 9.03 0.06
CA ASP A 62 8.19 9.72 0.71
C ASP A 62 7.43 8.80 1.67
N LEU A 63 7.28 9.26 2.92
CA LEU A 63 6.88 8.46 4.06
C LEU A 63 5.91 9.21 4.97
N HIS A 64 5.03 8.46 5.63
CA HIS A 64 4.25 9.02 6.73
C HIS A 64 5.14 9.31 7.96
N PRO A 65 5.02 10.47 8.62
CA PRO A 65 5.88 10.84 9.75
C PRO A 65 5.66 9.98 11.01
N ASP A 66 4.44 9.47 11.22
CA ASP A 66 4.09 8.63 12.37
C ASP A 66 4.59 7.18 12.21
N ARG A 67 5.92 7.02 12.26
CA ARG A 67 6.57 5.70 12.24
C ARG A 67 6.53 5.08 13.63
N PRO A 68 5.91 3.90 13.82
CA PRO A 68 6.01 3.14 15.05
C PRO A 68 7.41 2.54 15.22
N ALA A 69 7.88 2.40 16.48
CA ALA A 69 9.14 1.70 16.74
C ALA A 69 9.04 0.20 16.44
N TYR A 70 7.89 -0.38 16.79
CA TYR A 70 7.50 -1.73 16.45
C TYR A 70 6.00 -1.76 16.20
N ARG A 71 5.58 -2.59 15.25
CA ARG A 71 4.20 -3.05 15.13
C ARG A 71 4.07 -4.51 15.46
N GLY A 72 2.86 -4.91 15.76
CA GLY A 72 2.54 -6.24 16.23
C GLY A 72 1.05 -6.46 16.25
N PHE A 73 0.67 -7.54 16.91
CA PHE A 73 -0.72 -7.84 17.20
C PHE A 73 -0.86 -8.45 18.58
N LEU A 74 -2.01 -8.26 19.21
CA LEU A 74 -2.31 -8.88 20.50
C LEU A 74 -2.56 -10.37 20.27
N GLY A 75 -1.66 -11.25 20.69
CA GLY A 75 -1.82 -12.71 20.66
C GLY A 75 -2.50 -13.27 21.92
N PRO A 76 -2.74 -14.60 22.01
CA PRO A 76 -3.36 -15.22 23.17
C PRO A 76 -2.58 -15.06 24.48
N ALA A 77 -1.25 -14.94 24.40
CA ALA A 77 -0.35 -14.79 25.55
C ALA A 77 0.10 -13.34 25.78
N GLY A 78 -0.45 -12.38 25.04
CA GLY A 78 -0.01 -10.97 25.05
C GLY A 78 0.47 -10.49 23.68
N PRO A 79 1.01 -9.26 23.60
CA PRO A 79 1.50 -8.67 22.35
C PRO A 79 2.60 -9.50 21.70
N VAL A 80 2.50 -9.70 20.39
CA VAL A 80 3.52 -10.31 19.54
C VAL A 80 4.09 -9.22 18.65
N SER A 81 5.38 -8.93 18.78
CA SER A 81 6.08 -7.97 17.94
C SER A 81 6.42 -8.59 16.59
N LEU A 82 6.26 -7.81 15.53
CA LEU A 82 6.93 -8.03 14.26
C LEU A 82 8.34 -7.44 14.31
N GLU A 83 9.15 -7.74 13.31
CA GLU A 83 10.45 -7.08 13.12
C GLU A 83 10.26 -5.58 12.90
N ALA A 84 11.19 -4.76 13.39
CA ALA A 84 11.12 -3.32 13.25
C ALA A 84 11.18 -2.90 11.77
N ASP A 85 10.39 -1.91 11.39
CA ASP A 85 10.55 -1.17 10.14
C ASP A 85 11.85 -0.35 10.17
N PRO A 86 12.50 -0.09 9.03
CA PRO A 86 13.68 0.76 8.99
C PRO A 86 13.37 2.16 9.52
N THR A 87 14.30 2.73 10.28
CA THR A 87 14.25 4.12 10.76
C THR A 87 14.48 5.09 9.62
N PHE A 88 14.03 6.33 9.76
CA PHE A 88 14.36 7.39 8.82
C PHE A 88 15.88 7.54 8.62
N ALA A 89 16.66 7.43 9.71
CA ALA A 89 18.12 7.53 9.66
C ALA A 89 18.76 6.35 8.90
N GLU A 90 18.24 5.13 9.02
CA GLU A 90 18.72 3.98 8.24
C GLU A 90 18.41 4.15 6.75
N ILE A 91 17.25 4.71 6.42
CA ILE A 91 16.84 4.98 5.03
C ILE A 91 17.74 6.07 4.43
N GLU A 92 18.01 7.15 5.15
CA GLU A 92 18.98 8.19 4.75
C GLU A 92 20.40 7.63 4.62
N ALA A 93 20.84 6.78 5.55
CA ALA A 93 22.14 6.13 5.50
C ALA A 93 22.29 5.16 4.32
N ALA A 94 21.19 4.60 3.81
CA ALA A 94 21.16 3.82 2.58
C ALA A 94 21.28 4.70 1.30
N GLY A 95 21.25 6.04 1.46
CA GLY A 95 21.43 7.02 0.40
C GLY A 95 20.13 7.64 -0.12
N ALA A 96 19.02 7.53 0.61
CA ALA A 96 17.77 8.19 0.24
C ALA A 96 17.74 9.66 0.65
N THR A 97 16.94 10.45 -0.08
CA THR A 97 16.41 11.72 0.43
C THR A 97 15.03 11.45 1.03
N VAL A 98 14.92 11.46 2.36
CA VAL A 98 13.65 11.20 3.04
C VAL A 98 12.78 12.45 3.06
N VAL A 99 11.54 12.32 2.59
CA VAL A 99 10.49 13.32 2.71
C VAL A 99 9.36 12.74 3.57
N LYS A 100 8.73 13.58 4.40
CA LYS A 100 7.67 13.16 5.32
C LYS A 100 6.40 13.94 5.06
N ASN A 101 5.32 13.24 4.72
CA ASN A 101 4.02 13.83 4.44
C ASN A 101 2.91 13.01 5.09
N ASP A 102 1.96 13.70 5.74
CA ASP A 102 0.70 13.12 6.21
C ASP A 102 -0.53 13.67 5.47
N GLN A 103 -0.36 14.74 4.69
CA GLN A 103 -1.43 15.38 3.90
C GLN A 103 -1.45 14.88 2.45
N PRO A 104 -2.59 15.00 1.75
CA PRO A 104 -2.66 14.75 0.32
C PRO A 104 -1.70 15.67 -0.44
N HIS A 105 -0.93 15.10 -1.36
CA HIS A 105 0.02 15.84 -2.18
C HIS A 105 0.30 15.11 -3.50
N THR A 106 0.82 15.83 -4.47
CA THR A 106 1.19 15.29 -5.77
C THR A 106 2.69 15.07 -5.88
N VAL A 107 3.07 14.11 -6.72
CA VAL A 107 4.46 13.72 -6.95
C VAL A 107 4.69 13.37 -8.42
N LEU A 108 5.95 13.43 -8.86
CA LEU A 108 6.36 13.19 -10.24
C LEU A 108 5.59 14.08 -11.23
N ASP A 109 5.73 15.41 -11.09
CA ASP A 109 5.09 16.41 -11.95
C ASP A 109 3.57 16.24 -12.07
N ASP A 110 2.90 16.08 -10.93
CA ASP A 110 1.46 15.86 -10.82
C ASP A 110 0.93 14.58 -11.49
N MET A 111 1.81 13.66 -11.87
CA MET A 111 1.42 12.38 -12.48
C MET A 111 0.70 11.47 -11.47
N PHE A 112 1.11 11.50 -10.21
CA PHE A 112 0.49 10.75 -9.14
C PHE A 112 0.07 11.64 -7.98
N LEU A 113 -1.00 11.25 -7.31
CA LEU A 113 -1.44 11.79 -6.04
C LEU A 113 -1.25 10.72 -4.96
N VAL A 114 -0.57 11.09 -3.87
CA VAL A 114 -0.54 10.34 -2.62
C VAL A 114 -1.66 10.87 -1.75
N SER A 115 -2.48 9.98 -1.19
CA SER A 115 -3.62 10.38 -0.38
C SER A 115 -3.18 11.10 0.91
N GLY A 116 -4.14 11.70 1.59
CA GLY A 116 -4.03 11.96 3.03
C GLY A 116 -4.55 10.77 3.82
N GLU A 117 -4.94 11.02 5.06
CA GLU A 117 -5.69 10.05 5.85
C GLU A 117 -6.97 9.62 5.11
N ILE A 118 -7.19 8.31 5.03
CA ILE A 118 -8.32 7.72 4.29
C ILE A 118 -9.60 7.76 5.15
N PRO A 119 -10.66 8.49 4.74
CA PRO A 119 -11.91 8.56 5.49
C PRO A 119 -12.61 7.20 5.60
N ARG A 120 -13.07 6.83 6.79
CA ARG A 120 -13.86 5.60 7.03
C ARG A 120 -15.35 5.90 6.92
N VAL A 121 -15.89 5.67 5.73
CA VAL A 121 -17.30 5.98 5.38
C VAL A 121 -18.18 4.73 5.30
N THR A 122 -17.60 3.54 5.49
CA THR A 122 -18.30 2.26 5.60
C THR A 122 -18.37 1.79 7.05
N PRO A 123 -19.45 1.12 7.49
CA PRO A 123 -19.58 0.64 8.87
C PRO A 123 -18.86 -0.69 9.13
N TYR A 124 -18.37 -1.37 8.08
CA TYR A 124 -17.84 -2.73 8.16
C TYR A 124 -16.32 -2.83 7.91
N GLU A 125 -15.69 -1.81 7.32
CA GLU A 125 -14.23 -1.78 7.13
C GLU A 125 -13.56 -1.21 8.40
N VAL A 126 -13.34 -2.10 9.37
CA VAL A 126 -13.01 -1.75 10.76
C VAL A 126 -11.52 -1.76 11.10
N GLY A 127 -10.63 -1.89 10.11
CA GLY A 127 -9.19 -1.95 10.36
C GLY A 127 -8.61 -3.35 10.55
N PHE A 128 -7.41 -3.39 11.11
CA PHE A 128 -6.68 -4.60 11.48
C PHE A 128 -6.97 -4.95 12.94
N LYS A 129 -8.02 -5.76 13.17
CA LYS A 129 -8.41 -6.17 14.53
C LYS A 129 -7.23 -6.76 15.29
N ARG A 130 -7.07 -6.32 16.54
CA ARG A 130 -5.96 -6.67 17.44
C ARG A 130 -4.60 -6.16 16.97
N GLY A 131 -4.53 -5.26 15.99
CA GLY A 131 -3.32 -4.56 15.61
C GLY A 131 -2.80 -3.73 16.78
N MET A 132 -1.50 -3.78 17.00
CA MET A 132 -0.83 -3.10 18.12
C MET A 132 0.41 -2.37 17.62
N ARG A 133 0.74 -1.25 18.28
CA ARG A 133 2.03 -0.58 18.14
C ARG A 133 2.71 -0.43 19.49
N PHE A 134 4.03 -0.40 19.47
CA PHE A 134 4.83 -0.12 20.66
C PHE A 134 5.08 1.39 20.77
N ASN A 135 4.65 1.96 21.90
CA ASN A 135 4.86 3.35 22.25
C ASN A 135 6.12 3.47 23.12
N GLN A 136 7.16 4.11 22.59
CA GLN A 136 8.46 4.22 23.28
C GLN A 136 8.40 5.11 24.52
N ASP A 137 7.57 6.15 24.51
CA ASP A 137 7.47 7.12 25.61
C ASP A 137 6.85 6.48 26.86
N SER A 138 5.82 5.66 26.67
CA SER A 138 5.17 4.92 27.74
C SER A 138 5.77 3.53 27.99
N ALA A 139 6.72 3.09 27.14
CA ALA A 139 7.27 1.74 27.12
C ALA A 139 6.19 0.64 27.13
N SER A 140 5.09 0.85 26.41
CA SER A 140 3.92 -0.03 26.44
C SER A 140 3.34 -0.30 25.05
N TRP A 141 2.59 -1.40 24.94
CA TRP A 141 1.84 -1.74 23.73
C TRP A 141 0.45 -1.11 23.79
N GLU A 142 0.09 -0.40 22.73
CA GLU A 142 -1.22 0.22 22.57
C GLU A 142 -1.91 -0.26 21.29
N SER A 143 -3.24 -0.10 21.25
CA SER A 143 -4.04 -0.45 20.09
C SER A 143 -3.65 0.40 18.88
N ASP A 144 -3.42 -0.26 17.75
CA ASP A 144 -3.17 0.36 16.45
C ASP A 144 -4.06 -0.27 15.36
N GLU A 145 -5.28 -0.67 15.71
CA GLU A 145 -6.19 -1.34 14.77
C GLU A 145 -6.51 -0.50 13.54
N LEU A 146 -6.40 0.83 13.64
CA LEU A 146 -6.77 1.73 12.56
C LEU A 146 -5.67 1.98 11.55
N ILE A 147 -4.38 1.83 11.87
CA ILE A 147 -3.27 2.05 10.92
C ILE A 147 -3.44 3.40 10.18
N ARG A 148 -3.52 4.50 10.93
CA ARG A 148 -3.88 5.83 10.38
C ARG A 148 -2.81 6.46 9.50
N ASP A 149 -1.60 5.91 9.51
CA ASP A 149 -0.50 6.22 8.61
C ASP A 149 -0.73 5.70 7.18
N GLU A 150 -1.73 4.83 6.95
CA GLU A 150 -1.98 4.27 5.63
C GLU A 150 -2.38 5.32 4.59
N ARG A 151 -1.70 5.26 3.44
CA ARG A 151 -1.93 6.05 2.24
C ARG A 151 -2.10 5.14 1.03
N PHE A 152 -2.95 5.57 0.11
CA PHE A 152 -3.00 5.02 -1.24
C PHE A 152 -2.37 6.00 -2.22
N LEU A 153 -1.99 5.48 -3.38
CA LEU A 153 -1.51 6.24 -4.52
C LEU A 153 -2.56 6.18 -5.62
N MET A 154 -2.77 7.26 -6.36
CA MET A 154 -3.62 7.24 -7.55
C MET A 154 -3.04 8.04 -8.71
N CYS A 155 -3.44 7.70 -9.92
CA CYS A 155 -3.21 8.51 -11.11
C CYS A 155 -4.45 8.47 -12.02
N ASN A 156 -4.57 9.48 -12.89
CA ASN A 156 -5.62 9.53 -13.90
C ASN A 156 -5.05 9.16 -15.27
N VAL A 157 -5.44 7.99 -15.78
CA VAL A 157 -5.02 7.52 -17.10
C VAL A 157 -5.95 8.10 -18.17
N LYS A 158 -5.37 8.86 -19.09
CA LYS A 158 -6.11 9.56 -20.16
C LYS A 158 -7.01 8.60 -20.94
N GLY A 159 -8.30 8.91 -20.97
CA GLY A 159 -9.31 8.12 -21.69
C GLY A 159 -9.72 6.81 -21.00
N LYS A 160 -9.24 6.55 -19.78
CA LYS A 160 -9.59 5.37 -18.97
C LYS A 160 -10.23 5.78 -17.64
N GLY A 161 -9.53 6.60 -16.86
CA GLY A 161 -9.98 7.04 -15.55
C GLY A 161 -8.94 6.79 -14.46
N ILE A 162 -9.40 6.78 -13.21
CA ILE A 162 -8.56 6.67 -12.01
C ILE A 162 -8.04 5.25 -11.86
N VAL A 163 -6.72 5.11 -11.73
CA VAL A 163 -6.07 3.88 -11.25
C VAL A 163 -5.62 4.13 -9.81
N VAL A 164 -6.06 3.28 -8.89
CA VAL A 164 -5.69 3.31 -7.47
C VAL A 164 -4.73 2.16 -7.16
N PHE A 165 -3.66 2.47 -6.44
CA PHE A 165 -2.72 1.52 -5.87
C PHE A 165 -2.79 1.61 -4.33
N THR A 166 -2.98 0.48 -3.67
CA THR A 166 -3.14 0.40 -2.21
C THR A 166 -2.30 -0.74 -1.65
N GLY A 167 -1.65 -0.52 -0.49
CA GLY A 167 -0.82 -1.54 0.15
C GLY A 167 -1.66 -2.68 0.69
N CYS A 168 -2.29 -2.46 1.85
CA CYS A 168 -3.19 -3.42 2.48
C CYS A 168 -4.67 -2.99 2.44
N SER A 169 -4.97 -1.70 2.40
CA SER A 169 -6.32 -1.16 2.62
C SER A 169 -6.86 -1.51 4.01
N HIS A 170 -6.08 -1.29 5.07
CA HIS A 170 -6.57 -1.35 6.46
C HIS A 170 -7.75 -0.41 6.68
N ALA A 171 -7.74 0.74 6.01
CA ALA A 171 -8.87 1.65 5.96
C ALA A 171 -10.12 1.09 5.29
N GLY A 172 -9.99 0.00 4.54
CA GLY A 172 -11.01 -0.56 3.68
C GLY A 172 -10.83 -0.16 2.22
N VAL A 173 -10.88 -1.13 1.32
CA VAL A 173 -10.72 -0.89 -0.12
C VAL A 173 -11.88 -0.06 -0.70
N VAL A 174 -13.09 -0.15 -0.12
CA VAL A 174 -14.22 0.67 -0.55
C VAL A 174 -14.03 2.12 -0.09
N ASN A 175 -13.58 2.33 1.14
CA ASN A 175 -13.17 3.65 1.64
C ASN A 175 -12.07 4.28 0.78
N VAL A 176 -11.04 3.50 0.43
CA VAL A 176 -9.97 3.91 -0.50
C VAL A 176 -10.55 4.34 -1.85
N ALA A 177 -11.40 3.50 -2.47
CA ALA A 177 -11.96 3.78 -3.79
C ALA A 177 -12.88 5.02 -3.79
N LYS A 178 -13.72 5.17 -2.76
CA LYS A 178 -14.59 6.35 -2.58
C LYS A 178 -13.77 7.63 -2.41
N HIS A 179 -12.70 7.58 -1.61
CA HIS A 179 -11.84 8.74 -1.42
C HIS A 179 -11.05 9.09 -2.69
N ALA A 180 -10.58 8.09 -3.45
CA ALA A 180 -9.93 8.34 -4.74
C ALA A 180 -10.88 9.03 -5.74
N LEU A 181 -12.16 8.61 -5.80
CA LEU A 181 -13.18 9.26 -6.63
C LEU A 181 -13.46 10.70 -6.22
N GLU A 182 -13.48 10.98 -4.90
CA GLU A 182 -13.62 12.33 -4.36
C GLU A 182 -12.46 13.23 -4.81
N LEU A 183 -11.22 12.77 -4.60
CA LEU A 183 -10.00 13.49 -4.99
C LEU A 183 -9.88 13.66 -6.52
N GLY A 184 -10.37 12.68 -7.28
CA GLY A 184 -10.32 12.67 -8.75
C GLY A 184 -11.41 13.47 -9.45
N GLY A 185 -12.29 14.16 -8.72
CA GLY A 185 -13.17 15.20 -9.26
C GLY A 185 -14.10 14.74 -10.40
N LYS A 186 -14.88 13.67 -10.17
CA LYS A 186 -15.82 13.03 -11.13
C LYS A 186 -15.17 12.16 -12.21
N THR A 187 -13.86 11.95 -12.18
CA THR A 187 -13.21 10.96 -13.05
C THR A 187 -13.68 9.55 -12.66
N PRO A 188 -14.10 8.70 -13.61
CA PRO A 188 -14.53 7.34 -13.30
C PRO A 188 -13.39 6.50 -12.73
N LEU A 189 -13.72 5.49 -11.93
CA LEU A 189 -12.76 4.52 -11.41
C LEU A 189 -12.44 3.52 -12.51
N HIS A 190 -11.18 3.43 -12.93
CA HIS A 190 -10.73 2.45 -13.92
C HIS A 190 -10.27 1.16 -13.23
N ALA A 191 -9.35 1.28 -12.26
CA ALA A 191 -8.73 0.11 -11.64
C ALA A 191 -8.42 0.31 -10.15
N VAL A 192 -8.50 -0.79 -9.38
CA VAL A 192 -8.03 -0.84 -7.98
C VAL A 192 -7.04 -2.00 -7.82
N ILE A 193 -5.79 -1.67 -7.51
CA ILE A 193 -4.65 -2.59 -7.52
C ILE A 193 -4.04 -2.67 -6.13
N GLY A 194 -3.84 -3.88 -5.61
CA GLY A 194 -3.12 -4.09 -4.35
C GLY A 194 -3.86 -4.94 -3.33
N GLY A 195 -3.54 -4.79 -2.05
CA GLY A 195 -4.16 -5.55 -0.96
C GLY A 195 -5.50 -4.95 -0.52
N TYR A 196 -6.51 -5.81 -0.29
CA TYR A 196 -7.84 -5.41 0.18
C TYR A 196 -8.12 -5.79 1.65
N HIS A 197 -7.16 -6.44 2.32
CA HIS A 197 -7.24 -6.92 3.71
C HIS A 197 -8.48 -7.76 4.07
N LEU A 198 -9.01 -8.54 3.11
CA LEU A 198 -10.21 -9.38 3.26
C LEU A 198 -9.88 -10.83 3.66
N VAL A 199 -9.00 -11.00 4.66
CA VAL A 199 -8.60 -12.31 5.20
C VAL A 199 -8.92 -12.43 6.69
N GLY A 200 -8.94 -13.65 7.20
CA GLY A 200 -9.20 -13.93 8.61
C GLY A 200 -10.56 -13.35 9.05
N PRO A 201 -10.63 -12.56 10.14
CA PRO A 201 -11.88 -11.96 10.60
C PRO A 201 -12.60 -11.09 9.58
N ASN A 202 -11.87 -10.49 8.62
CA ASN A 202 -12.43 -9.60 7.61
C ASN A 202 -13.06 -10.36 6.43
N GLU A 203 -12.89 -11.69 6.35
CA GLU A 203 -13.63 -12.50 5.37
C GLU A 203 -15.16 -12.38 5.54
N ALA A 204 -15.61 -12.01 6.75
CA ALA A 204 -17.02 -11.75 7.06
C ALA A 204 -17.63 -10.62 6.22
N PHE A 205 -16.80 -9.71 5.67
CA PHE A 205 -17.24 -8.52 4.94
C PHE A 205 -17.09 -8.63 3.42
N VAL A 206 -16.56 -9.75 2.91
CA VAL A 206 -16.26 -9.93 1.48
C VAL A 206 -17.46 -9.60 0.59
N LYS A 207 -18.66 -10.08 0.93
CA LYS A 207 -19.86 -9.85 0.12
C LYS A 207 -20.26 -8.38 0.08
N GLN A 208 -20.23 -7.70 1.21
CA GLN A 208 -20.53 -6.27 1.32
C GLN A 208 -19.49 -5.45 0.55
N THR A 209 -18.20 -5.73 0.75
CA THR A 209 -17.12 -5.07 0.02
C THR A 209 -17.26 -5.23 -1.50
N VAL A 210 -17.54 -6.44 -1.98
CA VAL A 210 -17.70 -6.69 -3.43
C VAL A 210 -18.96 -6.05 -3.99
N ALA A 211 -20.05 -6.01 -3.23
CA ALA A 211 -21.28 -5.31 -3.62
C ALA A 211 -21.01 -3.80 -3.77
N ASP A 212 -20.38 -3.17 -2.79
CA ASP A 212 -20.04 -1.74 -2.84
C ASP A 212 -19.04 -1.44 -3.96
N LEU A 213 -18.01 -2.28 -4.16
CA LEU A 213 -17.07 -2.12 -5.29
C LEU A 213 -17.78 -2.22 -6.65
N LYS A 214 -18.81 -3.07 -6.77
CA LYS A 214 -19.62 -3.16 -7.98
C LYS A 214 -20.38 -1.87 -8.24
N GLU A 215 -20.91 -1.22 -7.21
CA GLU A 215 -21.61 0.07 -7.34
C GLU A 215 -20.68 1.20 -7.79
N LEU A 216 -19.39 1.11 -7.47
CA LEU A 216 -18.36 2.05 -7.96
C LEU A 216 -17.95 1.80 -9.42
N ASP A 217 -18.45 0.73 -10.03
CA ASP A 217 -18.28 0.34 -11.43
C ASP A 217 -16.84 0.43 -12.00
N PRO A 218 -15.81 -0.14 -11.32
CA PRO A 218 -14.47 -0.20 -11.87
C PRO A 218 -14.43 -1.07 -13.13
N ASP A 219 -13.55 -0.77 -14.09
CA ASP A 219 -13.33 -1.64 -15.24
C ASP A 219 -12.62 -2.94 -14.83
N ILE A 220 -11.68 -2.86 -13.88
CA ILE A 220 -10.86 -4.00 -13.46
C ILE A 220 -10.44 -3.92 -11.98
N LEU A 221 -10.50 -5.06 -11.30
CA LEU A 221 -10.04 -5.24 -9.92
C LEU A 221 -8.84 -6.19 -9.91
N MET A 222 -7.78 -5.80 -9.21
CA MET A 222 -6.52 -6.56 -9.09
C MET A 222 -6.14 -6.81 -7.62
N PRO A 223 -6.96 -7.60 -6.88
CA PRO A 223 -6.66 -8.02 -5.52
C PRO A 223 -5.38 -8.86 -5.46
N GLY A 224 -4.40 -8.38 -4.70
CA GLY A 224 -3.13 -9.04 -4.39
C GLY A 224 -2.94 -9.22 -2.88
N HIS A 225 -1.74 -9.67 -2.50
CA HIS A 225 -1.26 -9.63 -1.12
C HIS A 225 -2.28 -10.19 -0.09
N CYS A 226 -2.80 -9.36 0.81
CA CYS A 226 -3.70 -9.72 1.92
C CYS A 226 -5.19 -9.83 1.54
N SER A 227 -5.53 -9.81 0.24
CA SER A 227 -6.95 -9.86 -0.20
C SER A 227 -7.62 -11.21 0.00
N GLY A 228 -6.85 -12.30 -0.01
CA GLY A 228 -7.38 -13.66 0.14
C GLY A 228 -8.08 -14.23 -1.10
N TRP A 229 -8.26 -15.56 -1.10
CA TRP A 229 -8.89 -16.28 -2.22
C TRP A 229 -10.41 -16.04 -2.29
N ARG A 230 -11.08 -15.93 -1.15
CA ARG A 230 -12.54 -15.76 -1.09
C ARG A 230 -13.00 -14.45 -1.75
N ALA A 231 -12.26 -13.36 -1.55
CA ALA A 231 -12.54 -12.09 -2.22
C ALA A 231 -12.44 -12.21 -3.75
N LYS A 232 -11.39 -12.87 -4.26
CA LYS A 232 -11.20 -13.11 -5.70
C LYS A 232 -12.36 -13.89 -6.32
N VAL A 233 -12.79 -14.96 -5.64
CA VAL A 233 -13.94 -15.77 -6.09
C VAL A 233 -15.23 -14.96 -6.10
N GLU A 234 -15.48 -14.18 -5.05
CA GLU A 234 -16.70 -13.37 -4.98
C GLU A 234 -16.72 -12.28 -6.06
N ILE A 235 -15.59 -11.62 -6.32
CA ILE A 235 -15.46 -10.65 -7.43
C ILE A 235 -15.82 -11.32 -8.76
N GLU A 236 -15.25 -12.47 -9.08
CA GLU A 236 -15.52 -13.16 -10.35
C GLU A 236 -16.99 -13.62 -10.45
N ASN A 237 -17.60 -14.04 -9.34
CA ASN A 237 -19.01 -14.45 -9.33
C ASN A 237 -19.96 -13.26 -9.55
N VAL A 238 -19.67 -12.10 -8.95
CA VAL A 238 -20.57 -10.93 -8.91
C VAL A 238 -20.33 -9.97 -10.07
N MET A 239 -19.09 -9.94 -10.58
CA MET A 239 -18.60 -9.13 -11.69
C MET A 239 -17.69 -9.96 -12.63
N PRO A 240 -18.22 -10.96 -13.35
CA PRO A 240 -17.42 -11.80 -14.25
C PRO A 240 -16.60 -10.99 -15.25
N GLY A 241 -15.32 -11.35 -15.41
CA GLY A 241 -14.40 -10.66 -16.31
C GLY A 241 -13.84 -9.32 -15.82
N LYS A 242 -14.24 -8.85 -14.63
CA LYS A 242 -13.65 -7.66 -13.98
C LYS A 242 -12.53 -8.00 -12.98
N LEU A 243 -12.07 -9.25 -12.92
CA LEU A 243 -10.92 -9.67 -12.10
C LEU A 243 -9.67 -9.89 -12.97
N ALA A 244 -8.54 -9.29 -12.59
CA ALA A 244 -7.24 -9.62 -13.15
C ALA A 244 -6.30 -10.20 -12.07
N PRO A 245 -5.55 -11.29 -12.37
CA PRO A 245 -4.56 -11.84 -11.45
C PRO A 245 -3.41 -10.86 -11.15
N SER A 246 -3.24 -10.51 -9.88
CA SER A 246 -2.07 -9.78 -9.38
C SER A 246 -1.05 -10.78 -8.80
N THR A 247 -0.02 -11.09 -9.58
CA THR A 247 1.05 -12.06 -9.24
C THR A 247 2.42 -11.45 -9.51
N VAL A 248 3.45 -11.97 -8.83
CA VAL A 248 4.84 -11.53 -9.04
C VAL A 248 5.23 -11.73 -10.50
N GLY A 249 5.81 -10.70 -11.10
CA GLY A 249 6.26 -10.70 -12.50
C GLY A 249 5.20 -10.32 -13.52
N THR A 250 3.96 -10.03 -13.10
CA THR A 250 2.93 -9.54 -14.02
C THR A 250 3.23 -8.10 -14.45
N LYS A 251 3.07 -7.84 -15.76
CA LYS A 251 3.09 -6.49 -16.33
C LYS A 251 1.69 -6.14 -16.82
N PHE A 252 1.16 -5.01 -16.36
CA PHE A 252 -0.09 -4.45 -16.83
C PHE A 252 0.17 -3.30 -17.81
N SER A 253 -0.74 -3.08 -18.75
CA SER A 253 -0.67 -1.98 -19.72
C SER A 253 -2.11 -1.59 -20.08
N PHE A 254 -2.41 -0.30 -20.01
CA PHE A 254 -3.75 0.27 -20.23
C PHE A 254 -3.71 1.33 -21.32
#